data_AF-A0AAN9FFA8-F1
#
_entry.id   AF-A0AAN9FFA8-F1
#
_cell.length_a   1.000
_cell.length_b   1.000
_cell.length_c   1.000
_cell.angle_alpha   90.00
_cell.angle_beta   90.00
_cell.angle_gamma   90.00
#
_symmetry.space_group_name_H-M   'P 1'
#
loop_
_entity.id
_entity.type
_entity.pdbx_description
1 polymer ?
#
loop_
_entity_poly.entity_id
_entity_poly.type
_entity_poly.pdbx_seq_one_letter_code
_entity_poly.pdbx_strand_id
1 'polypeptide(L)'
;MANNQGYRESFCNGKRCVSVASLFSIIFLLLFAESTFFIDWVDHTKTTSACLLKTISIFNNPNPQPQSPLICTNGNSTATCPTYYPSKFEPDDSSTTSCPEYFRWIHEDLKPWESTGITRDMLERGKNISNYRLVIIDGIAYVENYAKSYQTRDMFTTWGILQLLRLYPGKIPDLEIMFQGGDVTVVEKRMFQDISPPPVFHYCGEKNSFDIVFPDWTFWGWAELSIRPWEKTIHNIQEGNKLIKWKDRLPYAFWKGNPTVANIRKDLCKCNVSDQHDWNARIYNIQWQKEKARKFQNTKLEDQCTYRYKIYVEGHAWSVSEKYIIACDSMAMLIEPRYYDFFTRSMVPLKHYWPISAKNMCEEIKFAVDWGNANVEKAEALGKRGSDYMVENLKMKFVYDYMFHLLTQYAKLMRFKPTIPKEAVEICYENMACPINGIIKSLLIESMVNSSSGTPPCTMPPPYKPEALKELLQEKENLIKQVKTRVMSNN
;
A
#
# COMPACT_ATOMS: atom_id res chain seq x y z
N MET A 1 29.57 -19.88 33.29
CA MET A 1 29.84 -20.84 34.39
C MET A 1 29.93 -20.04 35.68
N ALA A 2 29.40 -20.55 36.78
CA ALA A 2 29.25 -19.85 38.07
C ALA A 2 28.43 -18.53 37.98
N ASN A 3 27.86 -18.00 39.06
CA ASN A 3 27.26 -18.68 40.22
C ASN A 3 26.12 -17.79 40.71
N ASN A 4 25.06 -18.37 41.29
CA ASN A 4 24.17 -17.60 42.15
C ASN A 4 23.54 -18.52 43.20
N GLN A 5 23.94 -18.37 44.46
CA GLN A 5 23.37 -19.11 45.58
C GLN A 5 22.08 -18.42 46.05
N GLY A 6 21.12 -19.20 46.52
CA GLY A 6 19.83 -18.69 46.99
C GLY A 6 19.91 -18.13 48.41
N TYR A 7 18.81 -17.50 48.83
CA TYR A 7 18.54 -17.15 50.23
C TYR A 7 17.06 -17.38 50.55
N ARG A 8 16.78 -18.40 51.38
CA ARG A 8 15.73 -18.42 52.42
C ARG A 8 15.70 -19.80 53.07
N GLU A 9 15.98 -19.85 54.36
CA GLU A 9 15.83 -21.05 55.17
C GLU A 9 14.44 -21.17 55.81
N SER A 10 14.17 -22.41 56.23
CA SER A 10 12.90 -23.02 56.64
C SER A 10 12.44 -22.67 58.07
N PHE A 11 11.56 -23.53 58.61
CA PHE A 11 10.95 -23.61 59.96
C PHE A 11 9.60 -22.88 60.10
N CYS A 12 8.51 -23.49 60.59
CA CYS A 12 8.15 -24.92 60.86
C CYS A 12 6.60 -24.99 61.08
N ASN A 13 5.85 -26.10 61.19
CA ASN A 13 6.03 -27.58 61.20
C ASN A 13 4.64 -28.22 60.79
N GLY A 14 4.33 -29.48 61.12
CA GLY A 14 2.96 -29.80 61.61
C GLY A 14 2.07 -30.86 60.93
N LYS A 15 2.59 -31.97 60.39
CA LYS A 15 1.88 -33.27 60.20
C LYS A 15 0.41 -33.28 59.69
N ARG A 16 0.20 -33.44 58.37
CA ARG A 16 -0.42 -34.64 57.75
C ARG A 16 -0.65 -34.45 56.24
N CYS A 17 -0.20 -35.40 55.43
CA CYS A 17 -0.47 -35.43 53.99
C CYS A 17 -1.74 -36.24 53.68
N VAL A 18 -2.62 -35.69 52.85
CA VAL A 18 -3.64 -36.43 52.09
C VAL A 18 -3.64 -35.84 50.67
N SER A 19 -3.69 -36.69 49.64
CA SER A 19 -3.57 -36.25 48.24
C SER A 19 -4.90 -35.70 47.70
N VAL A 20 -4.90 -34.45 47.25
CA VAL A 20 -6.05 -33.81 46.57
C VAL A 20 -5.82 -33.82 45.05
N ALA A 21 -5.80 -35.02 44.46
CA ALA A 21 -5.55 -35.22 43.04
C ALA A 21 -6.57 -36.14 42.33
N SER A 22 -7.50 -36.76 43.05
CA SER A 22 -8.32 -37.88 42.55
C SER A 22 -9.83 -37.62 42.48
N LEU A 23 -10.28 -36.38 42.66
CA LEU A 23 -11.71 -36.04 42.79
C LEU A 23 -12.34 -35.25 41.62
N PHE A 24 -11.54 -34.71 40.68
CA PHE A 24 -12.08 -33.94 39.55
C PHE A 24 -12.28 -34.74 38.26
N SER A 25 -11.65 -35.91 38.11
CA SER A 25 -11.68 -36.69 36.85
C SER A 25 -12.94 -37.54 36.64
N ILE A 26 -13.86 -37.59 37.61
CA ILE A 26 -15.03 -38.49 37.58
C ILE A 26 -16.32 -37.76 37.16
N ILE A 27 -16.43 -36.45 37.42
CA ILE A 27 -17.65 -35.66 37.13
C ILE A 27 -17.84 -35.41 35.61
N PHE A 28 -16.75 -35.36 34.83
CA PHE A 28 -16.80 -35.04 33.40
C PHE A 28 -17.24 -36.21 32.49
N LEU A 29 -17.37 -37.43 33.01
CA LEU A 29 -17.72 -38.63 32.23
C LEU A 29 -19.21 -39.03 32.29
N LEU A 30 -20.04 -38.31 33.06
CA LEU A 30 -21.45 -38.65 33.30
C LEU A 30 -22.47 -37.67 32.69
N LEU A 31 -22.03 -36.73 31.83
CA LEU A 31 -22.89 -35.75 31.16
C LEU A 31 -22.88 -35.85 29.62
N PHE A 32 -22.35 -36.95 29.07
CA PHE A 32 -22.26 -37.19 27.62
C PHE A 32 -22.95 -38.50 27.16
N ALA A 33 -23.90 -39.00 27.95
CA ALA A 33 -24.54 -40.29 27.73
C ALA A 33 -26.06 -40.31 28.02
N GLU A 34 -26.82 -39.32 27.52
CA GLU A 34 -28.24 -39.45 27.13
C GLU A 34 -28.58 -38.45 26.02
N SER A 35 -29.75 -38.60 25.36
CA SER A 35 -30.30 -37.73 24.30
C SER A 35 -29.61 -37.74 22.91
N THR A 36 -29.32 -38.93 22.37
CA THR A 36 -29.53 -39.15 20.93
C THR A 36 -30.96 -39.65 20.67
N PHE A 37 -31.47 -39.48 19.44
CA PHE A 37 -32.86 -39.68 18.99
C PHE A 37 -33.89 -38.59 19.34
N PHE A 38 -33.93 -37.55 18.48
CA PHE A 38 -35.10 -37.37 17.63
C PHE A 38 -34.64 -37.00 16.22
N ILE A 39 -35.12 -37.75 15.21
CA ILE A 39 -34.99 -37.37 13.80
C ILE A 39 -36.31 -36.74 13.42
N ASP A 40 -36.29 -35.52 12.90
CA ASP A 40 -37.38 -35.00 12.08
C ASP A 40 -36.83 -34.15 10.92
N TRP A 41 -37.62 -34.02 9.87
CA TRP A 41 -37.14 -33.93 8.49
C TRP A 41 -37.40 -32.56 7.87
N VAL A 42 -36.39 -31.69 7.89
CA VAL A 42 -36.43 -30.36 7.23
C VAL A 42 -35.44 -30.32 6.06
N ASP A 43 -35.97 -30.23 4.84
CA ASP A 43 -35.19 -30.15 3.59
C ASP A 43 -34.36 -28.86 3.51
N HIS A 44 -33.10 -28.94 3.95
CA HIS A 44 -32.19 -27.80 3.97
C HIS A 44 -31.50 -27.50 2.62
N THR A 45 -31.83 -28.21 1.53
CA THR A 45 -31.07 -28.18 0.27
C THR A 45 -31.26 -26.91 -0.58
N LYS A 46 -32.21 -26.03 -0.23
CA LYS A 46 -32.62 -24.90 -1.10
C LYS A 46 -32.10 -23.51 -0.71
N THR A 47 -31.50 -23.32 0.46
CA THR A 47 -31.17 -21.96 0.98
C THR A 47 -29.71 -21.53 0.83
N THR A 48 -28.77 -22.43 0.47
CA THR A 48 -27.34 -22.10 0.33
C THR A 48 -26.91 -21.76 -1.10
N SER A 49 -27.63 -22.25 -2.12
CA SER A 49 -27.26 -22.03 -3.54
C SER A 49 -27.43 -20.56 -4.00
N ALA A 50 -28.50 -19.89 -3.55
CA ALA A 50 -28.86 -18.55 -4.03
C ALA A 50 -27.85 -17.45 -3.67
N CYS A 51 -27.05 -17.63 -2.60
CA CYS A 51 -26.01 -16.67 -2.20
C CYS A 51 -24.69 -16.90 -2.97
N LEU A 52 -24.33 -18.16 -3.23
CA LEU A 52 -23.15 -18.52 -4.03
C LEU A 52 -23.30 -18.14 -5.50
N LEU A 53 -24.50 -18.27 -6.09
CA LEU A 53 -24.75 -17.92 -7.49
C LEU A 53 -24.62 -16.41 -7.80
N LYS A 54 -24.93 -15.52 -6.84
CA LYS A 54 -24.83 -14.06 -7.07
C LYS A 54 -23.40 -13.52 -7.14
N THR A 55 -22.44 -14.18 -6.52
CA THR A 55 -21.02 -13.76 -6.59
C THR A 55 -20.35 -14.14 -7.90
N ILE A 56 -20.91 -15.12 -8.63
CA ILE A 56 -20.36 -15.62 -9.91
C ILE A 56 -20.92 -14.82 -11.10
N SER A 57 -22.09 -14.19 -10.98
CA SER A 57 -22.82 -13.56 -12.09
C SER A 57 -22.30 -12.21 -12.59
N ILE A 58 -21.07 -11.79 -12.23
CA ILE A 58 -20.48 -10.49 -12.62
C ILE A 58 -19.34 -10.63 -13.66
N PHE A 59 -18.80 -11.84 -13.88
CA PHE A 59 -17.70 -12.07 -14.84
C PHE A 59 -17.99 -13.15 -15.91
N ASN A 60 -19.26 -13.46 -16.16
CA ASN A 60 -19.66 -14.19 -17.36
C ASN A 60 -19.70 -13.25 -18.58
N ASN A 61 -18.52 -12.79 -19.03
CA ASN A 61 -18.40 -12.20 -20.37
C ASN A 61 -18.53 -13.35 -21.40
N PRO A 62 -19.46 -13.29 -22.39
CA PRO A 62 -19.68 -14.40 -23.32
C PRO A 62 -18.46 -14.82 -24.14
N ASN A 63 -17.46 -13.95 -24.32
CA ASN A 63 -16.18 -14.28 -24.90
C ASN A 63 -15.09 -14.36 -23.81
N PRO A 64 -14.52 -15.54 -23.51
CA PRO A 64 -13.32 -15.63 -22.68
C PRO A 64 -12.12 -15.06 -23.45
N GLN A 65 -11.66 -13.87 -23.07
CA GLN A 65 -10.46 -13.23 -23.62
C GLN A 65 -9.24 -14.16 -23.51
N PRO A 66 -8.36 -14.23 -24.54
CA PRO A 66 -7.23 -15.16 -24.55
C PRO A 66 -6.31 -14.98 -23.34
N GLN A 67 -6.15 -16.04 -22.54
CA GLN A 67 -5.16 -16.09 -21.47
C GLN A 67 -3.79 -16.43 -22.06
N SER A 68 -2.76 -15.64 -21.74
CA SER A 68 -1.38 -15.87 -22.21
C SER A 68 -0.53 -16.47 -21.06
N PRO A 69 -0.50 -17.79 -20.85
CA PRO A 69 0.24 -18.38 -19.73
C PRO A 69 1.74 -18.05 -19.81
N LEU A 70 2.41 -17.93 -18.65
CA LEU A 70 3.87 -17.74 -18.56
C LEU A 70 4.59 -18.99 -19.09
N ILE A 71 5.40 -18.86 -20.15
CA ILE A 71 6.05 -20.01 -20.81
C ILE A 71 7.51 -20.14 -20.37
N CYS A 72 7.75 -20.82 -19.25
CA CYS A 72 9.11 -21.17 -18.81
C CYS A 72 9.59 -22.48 -19.45
N THR A 73 10.49 -22.40 -20.42
CA THR A 73 11.23 -23.57 -20.93
C THR A 73 12.19 -24.12 -19.88
N ASN A 74 12.18 -25.44 -19.66
CA ASN A 74 13.06 -26.10 -18.69
C ASN A 74 14.52 -26.16 -19.17
N GLY A 75 15.32 -25.13 -18.88
CA GLY A 75 16.76 -25.12 -19.14
C GLY A 75 17.45 -23.86 -18.61
N ASN A 76 18.77 -23.91 -18.42
CA ASN A 76 19.60 -22.78 -17.97
C ASN A 76 19.85 -21.70 -19.05
N SER A 77 19.09 -21.72 -20.15
CA SER A 77 19.10 -20.68 -21.17
C SER A 77 18.44 -19.40 -20.62
N THR A 78 19.06 -18.24 -20.88
CA THR A 78 18.41 -16.93 -20.74
C THR A 78 17.06 -16.94 -21.45
N ALA A 79 15.98 -16.71 -20.71
CA ALA A 79 14.62 -16.80 -21.24
C ALA A 79 14.35 -15.64 -22.20
N THR A 80 14.29 -15.94 -23.49
CA THR A 80 14.05 -14.96 -24.57
C THR A 80 12.59 -14.54 -24.61
N CYS A 81 12.34 -13.27 -24.96
CA CYS A 81 10.99 -12.72 -24.99
C CYS A 81 10.17 -13.28 -26.17
N PRO A 82 9.00 -13.91 -25.94
CA PRO A 82 8.16 -14.44 -27.01
C PRO A 82 7.46 -13.33 -27.81
N THR A 83 7.40 -13.49 -29.13
CA THR A 83 6.70 -12.58 -30.05
C THR A 83 5.16 -12.74 -30.08
N TYR A 84 4.59 -13.53 -29.17
CA TYR A 84 3.17 -13.92 -29.18
C TYR A 84 2.25 -13.00 -28.35
N TYR A 85 2.76 -11.91 -27.77
CA TYR A 85 1.94 -11.01 -26.97
C TYR A 85 0.80 -10.38 -27.80
N PRO A 86 -0.46 -10.37 -27.32
CA PRO A 86 -1.56 -9.74 -28.03
C PRO A 86 -1.26 -8.26 -28.27
N SER A 87 -1.22 -7.82 -29.52
CA SER A 87 -0.92 -6.43 -29.90
C SER A 87 -2.16 -5.54 -30.04
N LYS A 88 -3.35 -6.12 -29.87
CA LYS A 88 -4.64 -5.44 -30.00
C LYS A 88 -5.39 -5.39 -28.67
N PHE A 89 -6.06 -4.26 -28.45
CA PHE A 89 -7.03 -4.07 -27.37
C PHE A 89 -8.36 -3.66 -27.98
N GLU A 90 -9.32 -4.58 -27.90
CA GLU A 90 -10.70 -4.48 -28.39
C GLU A 90 -11.62 -4.59 -27.15
N PRO A 91 -11.97 -3.46 -26.51
CA PRO A 91 -12.84 -3.45 -25.33
C PRO A 91 -14.32 -3.56 -25.72
N ASP A 92 -15.16 -3.99 -24.77
CA ASP A 92 -16.61 -3.85 -24.88
C ASP A 92 -17.00 -2.36 -24.80
N ASP A 93 -18.00 -1.93 -25.59
CA ASP A 93 -18.58 -0.56 -25.66
C ASP A 93 -19.33 -0.11 -24.37
N SER A 94 -18.93 -0.67 -23.23
CA SER A 94 -19.41 -0.36 -21.89
C SER A 94 -19.10 1.08 -21.46
N SER A 95 -20.01 1.68 -20.70
CA SER A 95 -19.86 3.05 -20.18
C SER A 95 -18.65 3.18 -19.26
N THR A 96 -17.77 4.14 -19.55
CA THR A 96 -16.53 4.33 -18.80
C THR A 96 -16.77 4.93 -17.41
N THR A 97 -16.40 4.20 -16.37
CA THR A 97 -16.42 4.71 -14.98
C THR A 97 -15.47 5.91 -14.85
N SER A 98 -15.83 6.94 -14.08
CA SER A 98 -14.91 8.04 -13.74
C SER A 98 -13.74 7.51 -12.91
N CYS A 99 -12.54 8.04 -13.14
CA CYS A 99 -11.41 7.77 -12.25
C CYS A 99 -11.59 8.47 -10.88
N PRO A 100 -11.00 7.91 -9.80
CA PRO A 100 -10.86 8.58 -8.52
C PRO A 100 -10.28 10.00 -8.59
N GLU A 101 -10.70 10.85 -7.65
CA GLU A 101 -10.31 12.27 -7.56
C GLU A 101 -8.79 12.52 -7.35
N TYR A 102 -7.98 11.50 -7.05
CA TYR A 102 -6.53 11.65 -7.02
C TYR A 102 -5.90 11.73 -8.43
N PHE A 103 -6.59 11.30 -9.48
CA PHE A 103 -6.07 11.38 -10.84
C PHE A 103 -5.92 12.82 -11.35
N ARG A 104 -6.65 13.80 -10.79
CA ARG A 104 -6.49 15.22 -11.16
C ARG A 104 -5.07 15.74 -10.91
N TRP A 105 -4.33 15.14 -9.97
CA TRP A 105 -2.97 15.58 -9.65
C TRP A 105 -1.95 15.25 -10.75
N ILE A 106 -2.26 14.34 -11.69
CA ILE A 106 -1.43 14.11 -12.89
C ILE A 106 -1.23 15.42 -13.67
N HIS A 107 -2.27 16.27 -13.75
CA HIS A 107 -2.18 17.57 -14.41
C HIS A 107 -1.22 18.52 -13.70
N GLU A 108 -1.23 18.57 -12.37
CA GLU A 108 -0.33 19.44 -11.59
C GLU A 108 1.12 18.91 -11.53
N ASP A 109 1.31 17.59 -11.58
CA ASP A 109 2.65 16.97 -11.63
C ASP A 109 3.35 17.21 -12.98
N LEU A 110 2.60 17.15 -14.09
CA LEU A 110 3.13 17.33 -15.44
C LEU A 110 3.16 18.80 -15.91
N LYS A 111 2.48 19.69 -15.18
CA LYS A 111 2.44 21.15 -15.37
C LYS A 111 3.78 21.84 -15.65
N PRO A 112 4.92 21.45 -15.04
CA PRO A 112 6.23 22.08 -15.30
C PRO A 112 6.70 22.00 -16.76
N TRP A 113 6.12 21.10 -17.56
CA TRP A 113 6.44 20.91 -18.98
C TRP A 113 5.26 21.18 -19.91
N GLU A 114 4.13 21.70 -19.42
CA GLU A 114 2.90 21.91 -20.20
C GLU A 114 3.14 22.86 -21.41
N SER A 115 3.81 24.00 -21.17
CA SER A 115 4.07 25.03 -22.18
C SER A 115 5.29 24.76 -23.06
N THR A 116 6.34 24.16 -22.51
CA THR A 116 7.60 23.89 -23.24
C THR A 116 7.60 22.53 -23.95
N GLY A 117 6.83 21.57 -23.43
CA GLY A 117 7.11 20.15 -23.62
C GLY A 117 8.44 19.72 -22.97
N ILE A 118 8.83 18.48 -23.26
CA ILE A 118 10.03 17.80 -22.78
C ILE A 118 10.97 17.57 -23.97
N THR A 119 12.17 18.14 -23.91
CA THR A 119 13.22 17.96 -24.93
C THR A 119 14.13 16.78 -24.59
N ARG A 120 14.91 16.31 -25.58
CA ARG A 120 15.93 15.28 -25.37
C ARG A 120 16.91 15.68 -24.25
N ASP A 121 17.36 16.93 -24.26
CA ASP A 121 18.28 17.47 -23.24
C ASP A 121 17.67 17.44 -21.83
N MET A 122 16.41 17.88 -21.66
CA MET A 122 15.71 17.79 -20.37
C MET A 122 15.67 16.36 -19.83
N LEU A 123 15.45 15.36 -20.68
CA LEU A 123 15.45 13.95 -20.27
C LEU A 123 16.86 13.50 -19.86
N GLU A 124 17.89 13.73 -20.68
CA GLU A 124 19.26 13.28 -20.38
C GLU A 124 19.83 13.94 -19.11
N ARG A 125 19.42 15.17 -18.76
CA ARG A 125 19.75 15.79 -17.45
C ARG A 125 19.25 14.97 -16.25
N GLY A 126 18.22 14.14 -16.42
CA GLY A 126 17.73 13.20 -15.41
C GLY A 126 18.59 11.94 -15.21
N LYS A 127 19.50 11.62 -16.14
CA LYS A 127 20.28 10.35 -16.14
C LYS A 127 21.11 10.17 -14.85
N ASN A 128 21.80 11.23 -14.41
CA ASN A 128 22.68 11.18 -13.23
C ASN A 128 21.94 11.14 -11.89
N ILE A 129 20.62 11.37 -11.87
CA ILE A 129 19.77 11.35 -10.68
C ILE A 129 18.71 10.24 -10.73
N SER A 130 18.92 9.21 -11.55
CA SER A 130 17.99 8.09 -11.76
C SER A 130 18.68 6.74 -11.58
N ASN A 131 17.93 5.72 -11.17
CA ASN A 131 18.42 4.34 -11.10
C ASN A 131 18.41 3.67 -12.48
N TYR A 132 17.40 3.95 -13.29
CA TYR A 132 17.24 3.38 -14.63
C TYR A 132 16.46 4.33 -15.54
N ARG A 133 16.59 4.08 -16.85
CA ARG A 133 15.71 4.62 -17.89
C ARG A 133 14.86 3.49 -18.43
N LEU A 134 13.57 3.73 -18.57
CA LEU A 134 12.64 2.81 -19.21
C LEU A 134 12.12 3.44 -20.50
N VAL A 135 12.08 2.63 -21.56
CA VAL A 135 11.63 3.01 -22.90
C VAL A 135 10.53 2.05 -23.31
N ILE A 136 9.45 2.58 -23.87
CA ILE A 136 8.38 1.79 -24.50
C ILE A 136 8.32 2.21 -25.96
N ILE A 137 8.39 1.26 -26.89
CA ILE A 137 8.21 1.47 -28.33
C ILE A 137 7.40 0.30 -28.90
N ASP A 138 6.38 0.59 -29.71
CA ASP A 138 5.49 -0.42 -30.33
C ASP A 138 4.86 -1.41 -29.30
N GLY A 139 4.71 -0.97 -28.05
CA GLY A 139 4.20 -1.77 -26.92
C GLY A 139 5.23 -2.67 -26.23
N ILE A 140 6.49 -2.71 -26.69
CA ILE A 140 7.59 -3.46 -26.09
C ILE A 140 8.36 -2.56 -25.12
N ALA A 141 8.76 -3.08 -23.96
CA ALA A 141 9.47 -2.32 -22.93
C ALA A 141 10.95 -2.71 -22.83
N TYR A 142 11.81 -1.70 -22.67
CA TYR A 142 13.26 -1.82 -22.57
C TYR A 142 13.79 -1.03 -21.36
N VAL A 143 14.84 -1.53 -20.69
CA VAL A 143 15.43 -0.89 -19.50
C VAL A 143 16.95 -0.73 -19.64
N GLU A 144 17.44 0.51 -19.53
CA GLU A 144 18.87 0.85 -19.38
C GLU A 144 19.14 1.14 -17.89
N ASN A 145 20.03 0.38 -17.25
CA ASN A 145 20.31 0.52 -15.81
C ASN A 145 21.53 1.42 -15.55
N TYR A 146 21.39 2.39 -14.65
CA TYR A 146 22.45 3.37 -14.29
C TYR A 146 23.04 3.12 -12.92
N ALA A 147 22.18 2.85 -11.94
CA ALA A 147 22.57 2.57 -10.57
C ALA A 147 21.62 1.53 -9.97
N LYS A 148 22.17 0.56 -9.24
CA LYS A 148 21.38 -0.48 -8.57
C LYS A 148 20.36 0.15 -7.60
N SER A 149 19.08 -0.18 -7.75
CA SER A 149 18.05 0.27 -6.81
C SER A 149 18.22 -0.38 -5.44
N TYR A 150 17.63 0.24 -4.42
CA TYR A 150 17.48 -0.40 -3.12
C TYR A 150 16.52 -1.59 -3.25
N GLN A 151 16.90 -2.79 -2.77
CA GLN A 151 16.03 -3.98 -2.77
C GLN A 151 15.49 -4.34 -4.17
N THR A 152 14.42 -5.14 -4.25
CA THR A 152 13.74 -5.55 -5.50
C THR A 152 12.84 -4.47 -6.14
N ARG A 153 13.06 -3.18 -5.84
CA ARG A 153 12.16 -2.07 -6.20
C ARG A 153 11.99 -1.86 -7.71
N ASP A 154 13.09 -1.83 -8.45
CA ASP A 154 13.11 -1.71 -9.91
C ASP A 154 12.41 -2.90 -10.57
N MET A 155 12.75 -4.12 -10.15
CA MET A 155 12.17 -5.36 -10.67
C MET A 155 10.65 -5.43 -10.47
N PHE A 156 10.11 -5.09 -9.30
CA PHE A 156 8.64 -5.11 -9.10
C PHE A 156 7.93 -3.94 -9.81
N THR A 157 8.57 -2.78 -9.97
CA THR A 157 7.98 -1.63 -10.69
C THR A 157 7.96 -1.86 -12.21
N THR A 158 9.05 -2.38 -12.77
CA THR A 158 9.13 -2.77 -14.19
C THR A 158 8.21 -3.95 -14.51
N TRP A 159 8.07 -4.91 -13.59
CA TRP A 159 7.02 -5.95 -13.67
C TRP A 159 5.61 -5.34 -13.72
N GLY A 160 5.35 -4.30 -12.92
CA GLY A 160 4.09 -3.56 -12.95
C GLY A 160 3.80 -2.88 -14.29
N ILE A 161 4.83 -2.36 -14.95
CA ILE A 161 4.71 -1.77 -16.30
C ILE A 161 4.43 -2.85 -17.36
N LEU A 162 5.00 -4.06 -17.23
CA LEU A 162 4.57 -5.20 -18.07
C LEU A 162 3.09 -5.55 -17.84
N GLN A 163 2.63 -5.57 -16.59
CA GLN A 163 1.22 -5.84 -16.26
C GLN A 163 0.29 -4.80 -16.90
N LEU A 164 0.69 -3.52 -16.91
CA LEU A 164 -0.04 -2.45 -17.59
C LEU A 164 -0.11 -2.67 -19.11
N LEU A 165 1.03 -2.98 -19.74
CA LEU A 165 1.11 -3.22 -21.18
C LEU A 165 0.26 -4.42 -21.62
N ARG A 166 0.15 -5.45 -20.79
CA ARG A 166 -0.72 -6.61 -21.02
C ARG A 166 -2.19 -6.35 -20.73
N LEU A 167 -2.51 -5.48 -19.77
CA LEU A 167 -3.89 -5.08 -19.47
C LEU A 167 -4.49 -4.22 -20.60
N TYR A 168 -3.67 -3.34 -21.19
CA TYR A 168 -4.05 -2.41 -22.26
C TYR A 168 -3.11 -2.48 -23.49
N PRO A 169 -3.07 -3.60 -24.25
CA PRO A 169 -2.07 -3.77 -25.30
C PRO A 169 -2.22 -2.81 -26.48
N GLY A 170 -1.11 -2.26 -26.94
CA GLY A 170 -1.08 -1.27 -28.02
C GLY A 170 -1.77 0.06 -27.68
N LYS A 171 -2.01 0.38 -26.39
CA LYS A 171 -2.65 1.63 -25.95
C LYS A 171 -1.75 2.55 -25.11
N ILE A 172 -0.62 2.06 -24.60
CA ILE A 172 0.43 2.91 -24.04
C ILE A 172 1.23 3.50 -25.21
N PRO A 173 1.40 4.84 -25.33
CA PRO A 173 2.19 5.43 -26.41
C PRO A 173 3.69 5.12 -26.30
N ASP A 174 4.41 5.23 -27.42
CA ASP A 174 5.88 5.29 -27.41
C ASP A 174 6.36 6.38 -26.45
N LEU A 175 7.29 6.05 -25.54
CA LEU A 175 7.80 6.98 -24.54
C LEU A 175 9.19 6.61 -24.00
N GLU A 176 9.81 7.55 -23.28
CA GLU A 176 11.02 7.34 -22.49
C GLU A 176 10.90 8.06 -21.15
N ILE A 177 11.18 7.37 -20.04
CA ILE A 177 11.19 7.94 -18.69
C ILE A 177 12.52 7.69 -17.98
N MET A 178 12.93 8.67 -17.18
CA MET A 178 14.00 8.55 -16.18
C MET A 178 13.36 8.21 -14.83
N PHE A 179 13.84 7.18 -14.12
CA PHE A 179 13.19 6.70 -12.89
C PHE A 179 14.18 6.62 -11.71
N GLN A 180 13.85 7.28 -10.60
CA GLN A 180 14.57 7.23 -9.33
C GLN A 180 13.88 6.26 -8.36
N GLY A 181 14.60 5.22 -7.94
CA GLY A 181 14.11 4.12 -7.10
C GLY A 181 14.41 4.27 -5.61
N GLY A 182 15.02 5.38 -5.21
CA GLY A 182 15.42 5.72 -3.84
C GLY A 182 14.25 6.10 -2.91
N ASP A 183 14.61 6.75 -1.81
CA ASP A 183 13.65 7.20 -0.79
C ASP A 183 13.29 8.70 -0.92
N VAL A 184 14.20 9.55 -1.38
CA VAL A 184 14.05 11.02 -1.32
C VAL A 184 13.96 11.60 -2.73
N THR A 185 12.98 12.47 -2.93
CA THR A 185 12.78 13.30 -4.14
C THR A 185 14.06 14.03 -4.57
N VAL A 186 14.39 13.97 -5.86
CA VAL A 186 15.66 14.44 -6.42
C VAL A 186 15.55 15.72 -7.26
N VAL A 187 14.34 16.14 -7.65
CA VAL A 187 14.14 17.29 -8.55
C VAL A 187 13.73 18.55 -7.77
N GLU A 188 14.62 19.02 -6.88
CA GLU A 188 14.34 20.18 -5.99
C GLU A 188 14.01 21.48 -6.76
N LYS A 189 12.83 22.07 -6.52
CA LYS A 189 12.32 23.26 -7.24
C LYS A 189 13.27 24.46 -7.22
N ARG A 190 14.05 24.64 -6.14
CA ARG A 190 15.04 25.72 -6.00
C ARG A 190 16.21 25.63 -7.00
N MET A 191 16.45 24.46 -7.60
CA MET A 191 17.50 24.25 -8.60
C MET A 191 17.04 24.57 -10.03
N PHE A 192 15.74 24.83 -10.22
CA PHE A 192 15.07 24.90 -11.52
C PHE A 192 14.18 26.15 -11.61
N GLN A 193 14.70 27.30 -11.18
CA GLN A 193 13.99 28.59 -11.23
C GLN A 193 14.06 29.20 -12.64
N ASP A 194 15.27 29.30 -13.20
CA ASP A 194 15.53 29.90 -14.53
C ASP A 194 15.62 28.87 -15.66
N ILE A 195 15.55 27.58 -15.33
CA ILE A 195 15.68 26.47 -16.29
C ILE A 195 14.73 25.33 -15.92
N SER A 196 14.00 24.83 -16.92
CA SER A 196 13.00 23.77 -16.76
C SER A 196 13.58 22.48 -16.14
N PRO A 197 12.87 21.81 -15.22
CA PRO A 197 13.36 20.60 -14.57
C PRO A 197 13.52 19.40 -15.52
N PRO A 198 14.40 18.43 -15.21
CA PRO A 198 14.35 17.10 -15.82
C PRO A 198 13.12 16.32 -15.30
N PRO A 199 12.37 15.62 -16.16
CA PRO A 199 11.26 14.79 -15.71
C PRO A 199 11.77 13.45 -15.17
N VAL A 200 11.80 13.34 -13.85
CA VAL A 200 12.18 12.09 -13.15
C VAL A 200 10.97 11.53 -12.43
N PHE A 201 10.68 10.26 -12.68
CA PHE A 201 9.62 9.51 -12.02
C PHE A 201 10.13 8.99 -10.66
N HIS A 202 9.29 9.11 -9.63
CA HIS A 202 9.62 8.76 -8.25
C HIS A 202 8.40 8.15 -7.54
N TYR A 203 8.63 7.36 -6.49
CA TYR A 203 7.56 6.74 -5.70
C TYR A 203 6.84 7.68 -4.73
N CYS A 204 7.30 8.93 -4.60
CA CYS A 204 6.64 10.00 -3.85
C CYS A 204 7.02 11.38 -4.39
N GLY A 205 6.23 12.40 -4.05
CA GLY A 205 6.55 13.80 -4.28
C GLY A 205 6.53 14.61 -2.98
N GLU A 206 6.96 15.86 -3.03
CA GLU A 206 6.74 16.83 -1.95
C GLU A 206 6.42 18.23 -2.50
N LYS A 207 6.03 19.17 -1.62
CA LYS A 207 5.73 20.55 -2.02
C LYS A 207 6.89 21.22 -2.79
N ASN A 208 8.13 20.89 -2.43
CA ASN A 208 9.34 21.55 -2.90
C ASN A 208 10.10 20.81 -4.01
N SER A 209 9.55 19.75 -4.62
CA SER A 209 10.16 19.05 -5.76
C SER A 209 9.24 18.96 -6.99
N PHE A 210 9.84 18.66 -8.14
CA PHE A 210 9.17 18.40 -9.43
C PHE A 210 9.20 16.89 -9.80
N ASP A 211 9.41 16.00 -8.84
CA ASP A 211 9.40 14.55 -9.07
C ASP A 211 7.99 14.07 -9.44
N ILE A 212 7.88 13.28 -10.50
CA ILE A 212 6.62 12.80 -11.07
C ILE A 212 6.18 11.54 -10.31
N VAL A 213 5.04 11.58 -9.62
CA VAL A 213 4.69 10.52 -8.66
C VAL A 213 4.03 9.31 -9.32
N PHE A 214 4.69 8.16 -9.16
CA PHE A 214 4.32 6.86 -9.73
C PHE A 214 4.00 5.84 -8.61
N PRO A 215 3.08 4.87 -8.82
CA PRO A 215 2.78 3.84 -7.83
C PRO A 215 4.01 3.02 -7.40
N ASP A 216 4.12 2.75 -6.10
CA ASP A 216 5.28 2.07 -5.55
C ASP A 216 5.34 0.55 -5.86
N TRP A 217 6.53 -0.03 -5.77
CA TRP A 217 6.76 -1.44 -6.10
C TRP A 217 5.90 -2.43 -5.28
N THR A 218 5.46 -2.06 -4.07
CA THR A 218 4.70 -2.95 -3.16
C THR A 218 3.28 -3.23 -3.64
N PHE A 219 2.79 -2.53 -4.67
CA PHE A 219 1.55 -2.91 -5.34
C PHE A 219 1.65 -4.29 -6.00
N TRP A 220 2.83 -4.68 -6.50
CA TRP A 220 3.10 -6.01 -7.06
C TRP A 220 3.82 -6.96 -6.09
N GLY A 221 4.42 -6.43 -5.02
CA GLY A 221 4.87 -7.21 -3.87
C GLY A 221 6.14 -6.66 -3.22
N TRP A 222 6.52 -7.22 -2.06
CA TRP A 222 7.78 -6.87 -1.40
C TRP A 222 8.43 -8.09 -0.77
N ALA A 223 9.32 -8.73 -1.55
CA ALA A 223 9.93 -10.01 -1.20
C ALA A 223 10.71 -9.97 0.12
N GLU A 224 11.46 -8.89 0.37
CA GLU A 224 12.31 -8.72 1.55
C GLU A 224 11.53 -8.63 2.88
N LEU A 225 10.24 -8.28 2.82
CA LEU A 225 9.32 -8.28 3.96
C LEU A 225 8.23 -9.37 3.87
N SER A 226 8.25 -10.20 2.82
CA SER A 226 7.20 -11.19 2.52
C SER A 226 5.78 -10.60 2.38
N ILE A 227 5.66 -9.34 1.96
CA ILE A 227 4.37 -8.69 1.73
C ILE A 227 3.86 -9.08 0.33
N ARG A 228 2.60 -9.50 0.27
CA ARG A 228 1.90 -9.97 -0.94
C ARG A 228 1.45 -8.80 -1.83
N PRO A 229 1.09 -9.04 -3.11
CA PRO A 229 0.56 -7.99 -3.98
C PRO A 229 -0.63 -7.29 -3.33
N TRP A 230 -0.83 -6.01 -3.65
CA TRP A 230 -1.75 -5.14 -2.92
C TRP A 230 -3.19 -5.69 -2.89
N GLU A 231 -3.70 -6.21 -4.00
CA GLU A 231 -5.04 -6.81 -4.11
C GLU A 231 -5.26 -7.94 -3.08
N LYS A 232 -4.27 -8.81 -2.89
CA LYS A 232 -4.38 -9.87 -1.88
C LYS A 232 -4.16 -9.35 -0.46
N THR A 233 -3.26 -8.37 -0.28
CA THR A 233 -3.00 -7.79 1.04
C THR A 233 -4.19 -6.97 1.56
N ILE A 234 -4.88 -6.18 0.74
CA ILE A 234 -6.10 -5.45 1.18
C ILE A 234 -7.23 -6.42 1.55
N HIS A 235 -7.47 -7.46 0.75
CA HIS A 235 -8.45 -8.50 1.09
C HIS A 235 -8.08 -9.21 2.40
N ASN A 236 -6.82 -9.59 2.61
CA ASN A 236 -6.37 -10.16 3.89
C ASN A 236 -6.61 -9.21 5.07
N ILE A 237 -6.37 -7.90 4.90
CA ILE A 237 -6.65 -6.89 5.92
C ILE A 237 -8.16 -6.77 6.17
N GLN A 238 -9.01 -6.78 5.14
CA GLN A 238 -10.46 -6.73 5.29
C GLN A 238 -11.01 -7.94 6.05
N GLU A 239 -10.45 -9.14 5.89
CA GLU A 239 -10.82 -10.29 6.73
C GLU A 239 -10.26 -10.15 8.16
N GLY A 240 -9.02 -9.67 8.31
CA GLY A 240 -8.42 -9.38 9.62
C GLY A 240 -9.24 -8.38 10.45
N ASN A 241 -9.80 -7.35 9.80
CA ASN A 241 -10.65 -6.34 10.42
C ASN A 241 -11.91 -6.94 11.06
N LYS A 242 -12.46 -8.03 10.51
CA LYS A 242 -13.68 -8.69 10.99
C LYS A 242 -13.44 -9.55 12.24
N LEU A 243 -12.20 -9.94 12.53
CA LEU A 243 -11.85 -10.82 13.65
C LEU A 243 -12.15 -10.20 15.01
N ILE A 244 -12.08 -8.86 15.13
CA ILE A 244 -12.40 -8.11 16.35
C ILE A 244 -13.26 -6.90 15.96
N LYS A 245 -14.51 -6.88 16.43
CA LYS A 245 -15.43 -5.73 16.25
C LYS A 245 -14.75 -4.46 16.73
N TRP A 246 -14.92 -3.34 16.03
CA TRP A 246 -14.17 -2.11 16.31
C TRP A 246 -14.25 -1.67 17.78
N LYS A 247 -15.45 -1.72 18.36
CA LYS A 247 -15.72 -1.36 19.76
C LYS A 247 -14.97 -2.25 20.77
N ASP A 248 -14.63 -3.49 20.41
CA ASP A 248 -13.90 -4.47 21.25
C ASP A 248 -12.37 -4.38 21.07
N ARG A 249 -11.87 -3.57 20.12
CA ARG A 249 -10.43 -3.37 19.88
C ARG A 249 -9.78 -2.55 21.00
N LEU A 250 -8.46 -2.73 21.17
CA LEU A 250 -7.69 -2.08 22.23
C LEU A 250 -7.77 -0.54 22.11
N PRO A 251 -8.12 0.19 23.20
CA PRO A 251 -8.48 1.60 23.15
C PRO A 251 -7.27 2.56 23.14
N TYR A 252 -6.16 2.15 22.54
CA TYR A 252 -4.89 2.87 22.52
C TYR A 252 -4.41 3.14 21.09
N ALA A 253 -3.56 4.16 20.91
CA ALA A 253 -2.90 4.40 19.63
C ALA A 253 -1.66 3.52 19.46
N PHE A 254 -1.61 2.77 18.36
CA PHE A 254 -0.58 1.78 18.10
C PHE A 254 0.40 2.18 17.00
N TRP A 255 1.68 1.90 17.22
CA TRP A 255 2.71 1.89 16.18
C TRP A 255 3.70 0.75 16.42
N LYS A 256 4.08 0.03 15.35
CA LYS A 256 5.20 -0.93 15.35
C LYS A 256 6.05 -0.67 14.11
N GLY A 257 7.29 -0.25 14.30
CA GLY A 257 8.16 0.16 13.19
C GLY A 257 9.64 0.26 13.56
N ASN A 258 10.47 0.73 12.63
CA ASN A 258 11.88 1.00 12.91
C ASN A 258 12.09 2.48 13.27
N PRO A 259 12.55 2.83 14.48
CA PRO A 259 12.81 4.22 14.86
C PRO A 259 14.17 4.75 14.38
N THR A 260 15.11 3.92 13.93
CA THR A 260 16.47 4.41 13.60
C THR A 260 16.52 5.20 12.29
N VAL A 261 15.58 4.98 11.37
CA VAL A 261 15.58 5.56 10.00
C VAL A 261 15.21 7.04 9.92
N ALA A 262 14.63 7.61 10.98
CA ALA A 262 14.13 8.99 10.97
C ALA A 262 14.07 9.57 12.39
N ASN A 263 14.42 10.84 12.55
CA ASN A 263 14.37 11.49 13.88
C ASN A 263 12.93 11.57 14.42
N ILE A 264 11.96 11.90 13.58
CA ILE A 264 10.53 11.94 13.93
C ILE A 264 10.01 10.61 14.55
N ARG A 265 10.58 9.47 14.16
CA ARG A 265 10.26 8.15 14.75
C ARG A 265 10.96 7.90 16.09
N LYS A 266 12.15 8.47 16.32
CA LYS A 266 12.80 8.50 17.64
C LYS A 266 12.00 9.39 18.60
N ASP A 267 11.45 10.49 18.10
CA ASP A 267 10.59 11.39 18.84
C ASP A 267 9.25 10.73 19.19
N LEU A 268 8.62 9.99 18.26
CA LEU A 268 7.43 9.19 18.56
C LEU A 268 7.66 8.14 19.65
N CYS A 269 8.85 7.53 19.72
CA CYS A 269 9.21 6.61 20.81
C CYS A 269 9.23 7.28 22.20
N LYS A 270 9.34 8.61 22.29
CA LYS A 270 9.22 9.36 23.57
C LYS A 270 7.77 9.45 24.06
N CYS A 271 6.78 9.17 23.22
CA CYS A 271 5.38 9.08 23.61
C CYS A 271 5.00 7.73 24.24
N ASN A 272 5.93 6.77 24.33
CA ASN A 272 5.66 5.51 25.02
C ASN A 272 5.56 5.72 26.54
N VAL A 273 4.85 4.82 27.23
CA VAL A 273 4.51 4.94 28.65
C VAL A 273 5.76 5.11 29.54
N SER A 274 5.67 6.05 30.49
CA SER A 274 6.48 6.04 31.73
C SER A 274 5.56 5.78 32.93
N ASP A 275 6.11 5.33 34.05
CA ASP A 275 5.34 5.02 35.27
C ASP A 275 4.61 6.24 35.87
N GLN A 276 4.88 7.44 35.35
CA GLN A 276 4.29 8.72 35.76
C GLN A 276 3.41 9.36 34.67
N HIS A 277 3.43 8.86 33.43
CA HIS A 277 2.66 9.45 32.33
C HIS A 277 2.35 8.43 31.21
N ASP A 278 1.06 8.24 30.93
CA ASP A 278 0.58 7.46 29.79
C ASP A 278 -0.11 8.37 28.76
N TRP A 279 0.52 8.49 27.58
CA TRP A 279 -0.03 9.21 26.41
C TRP A 279 -1.13 8.42 25.66
N ASN A 280 -1.63 7.32 26.23
CA ASN A 280 -2.49 6.33 25.59
C ASN A 280 -1.90 5.75 24.28
N ALA A 281 -0.57 5.78 24.16
CA ALA A 281 0.20 5.35 23.01
C ALA A 281 1.00 4.07 23.31
N ARG A 282 1.14 3.18 22.32
CA ARG A 282 1.80 1.89 22.42
C ARG A 282 2.77 1.74 21.24
N ILE A 283 4.02 2.15 21.47
CA ILE A 283 5.01 2.42 20.42
C ILE A 283 6.14 1.38 20.49
N TYR A 284 6.24 0.51 19.49
CA TYR A 284 7.12 -0.66 19.51
C TYR A 284 8.19 -0.65 18.41
N ASN A 285 9.44 -0.97 18.79
CA ASN A 285 10.56 -1.14 17.86
C ASN A 285 10.54 -2.55 17.21
N ILE A 286 10.59 -2.62 15.88
CA ILE A 286 10.72 -3.88 15.13
C ILE A 286 12.12 -4.49 15.33
N GLN A 287 12.13 -5.67 15.94
CA GLN A 287 13.31 -6.51 16.11
C GLN A 287 13.64 -7.25 14.80
N TRP A 288 14.13 -6.52 13.80
CA TRP A 288 14.29 -6.99 12.41
C TRP A 288 14.88 -8.39 12.25
N GLN A 289 15.95 -8.72 13.00
CA GLN A 289 16.58 -10.04 12.88
C GLN A 289 15.68 -11.17 13.41
N LYS A 290 14.85 -10.90 14.43
CA LYS A 290 13.88 -11.86 14.97
C LYS A 290 12.70 -12.05 14.01
N GLU A 291 12.20 -10.98 13.39
CA GLU A 291 11.12 -11.07 12.40
C GLU A 291 11.61 -11.76 11.11
N LYS A 292 12.81 -11.44 10.61
CA LYS A 292 13.45 -12.17 9.49
C LYS A 292 13.59 -13.67 9.77
N ALA A 293 14.13 -14.04 10.94
CA ALA A 293 14.26 -15.44 11.34
C ALA A 293 12.91 -16.17 11.43
N ARG A 294 11.83 -15.44 11.71
CA ARG A 294 10.44 -15.96 11.75
C ARG A 294 9.63 -15.65 10.48
N LYS A 295 10.28 -15.29 9.36
CA LYS A 295 9.64 -14.95 8.07
C LYS A 295 8.43 -13.99 8.23
N PHE A 296 8.58 -12.97 9.06
CA PHE A 296 7.59 -11.93 9.37
C PHE A 296 6.24 -12.41 9.93
N GLN A 297 6.15 -13.65 10.43
CA GLN A 297 4.89 -14.22 10.94
C GLN A 297 4.26 -13.48 12.13
N ASN A 298 5.02 -12.66 12.88
CA ASN A 298 4.53 -11.79 13.99
C ASN A 298 4.44 -10.30 13.56
N THR A 299 4.54 -10.05 12.26
CA THR A 299 4.51 -8.72 11.61
C THR A 299 3.65 -8.68 10.34
N LYS A 300 2.81 -9.71 10.11
CA LYS A 300 1.71 -9.67 9.13
C LYS A 300 0.86 -8.41 9.30
N LEU A 301 0.28 -7.92 8.20
CA LEU A 301 -0.42 -6.63 8.18
C LEU A 301 -1.88 -6.80 8.64
N GLU A 302 -2.50 -7.90 8.23
CA GLU A 302 -3.82 -8.35 8.66
C GLU A 302 -3.92 -8.58 10.18
N ASP A 303 -2.87 -9.10 10.80
CA ASP A 303 -2.80 -9.37 12.25
C ASP A 303 -2.61 -8.09 13.10
N GLN A 304 -2.47 -6.90 12.46
CA GLN A 304 -2.15 -5.62 13.11
C GLN A 304 -3.32 -4.62 13.14
N CYS A 305 -4.55 -5.06 12.95
CA CYS A 305 -5.76 -4.22 12.99
C CYS A 305 -6.52 -4.32 14.34
N THR A 306 -5.81 -4.66 15.42
CA THR A 306 -6.36 -5.01 16.75
C THR A 306 -6.54 -3.83 17.73
N TYR A 307 -6.22 -2.61 17.29
CA TYR A 307 -6.33 -1.37 18.07
C TYR A 307 -7.36 -0.43 17.42
N ARG A 308 -8.00 0.43 18.22
CA ARG A 308 -8.94 1.45 17.71
C ARG A 308 -8.26 2.52 16.85
N TYR A 309 -7.00 2.84 17.15
CA TYR A 309 -6.23 3.89 16.49
C TYR A 309 -4.85 3.39 16.04
N LYS A 310 -4.42 3.78 14.85
CA LYS A 310 -3.10 3.41 14.30
C LYS A 310 -2.36 4.64 13.81
N ILE A 311 -1.11 4.79 14.22
CA ILE A 311 -0.29 5.96 13.90
C ILE A 311 0.47 5.70 12.59
N TYR A 312 0.42 6.67 11.69
CA TYR A 312 1.34 6.80 10.57
C TYR A 312 2.39 7.87 10.87
N VAL A 313 3.65 7.58 10.54
CA VAL A 313 4.76 8.51 10.64
C VAL A 313 5.79 8.17 9.56
N GLU A 314 6.31 9.21 8.92
CA GLU A 314 7.29 9.12 7.83
C GLU A 314 8.56 8.37 8.24
N GLY A 315 9.19 7.72 7.25
CA GLY A 315 10.48 7.08 7.37
C GLY A 315 11.60 8.04 7.01
N HIS A 316 12.56 7.58 6.19
CA HIS A 316 13.55 8.47 5.59
C HIS A 316 12.90 9.52 4.67
N ALA A 317 11.76 9.16 4.07
CA ALA A 317 10.79 10.03 3.43
C ALA A 317 9.37 9.47 3.65
N TRP A 318 8.49 9.48 2.64
CA TRP A 318 7.21 8.75 2.68
C TRP A 318 7.42 7.29 3.14
N SER A 319 6.40 6.68 3.73
CA SER A 319 6.49 5.29 4.15
C SER A 319 5.35 4.47 3.56
N VAL A 320 5.69 3.50 2.71
CA VAL A 320 4.78 2.50 2.13
C VAL A 320 3.86 1.77 3.13
N SER A 321 4.10 1.91 4.45
CA SER A 321 3.17 1.53 5.52
C SER A 321 1.81 2.25 5.50
N GLU A 322 1.70 3.42 4.85
CA GLU A 322 0.53 4.32 4.89
C GLU A 322 -0.78 3.62 4.50
N LYS A 323 -0.85 3.07 3.28
CA LYS A 323 -2.04 2.35 2.77
C LYS A 323 -2.46 1.17 3.65
N TYR A 324 -1.50 0.43 4.22
CA TYR A 324 -1.77 -0.71 5.12
C TYR A 324 -2.21 -0.28 6.53
N ILE A 325 -1.82 0.91 6.99
CA ILE A 325 -2.29 1.49 8.26
C ILE A 325 -3.75 1.95 8.12
N ILE A 326 -4.08 2.61 7.02
CA ILE A 326 -5.39 3.19 6.76
C ILE A 326 -6.44 2.12 6.45
N ALA A 327 -6.07 1.01 5.79
CA ALA A 327 -6.97 -0.09 5.47
C ALA A 327 -7.53 -0.87 6.69
N CYS A 328 -7.01 -0.68 7.90
CA CYS A 328 -7.34 -1.50 9.08
C CYS A 328 -8.70 -1.20 9.77
N ASP A 329 -9.59 -0.35 9.21
CA ASP A 329 -10.75 0.27 9.88
C ASP A 329 -10.44 1.05 11.17
N SER A 330 -9.18 1.06 11.62
CA SER A 330 -8.71 1.84 12.75
C SER A 330 -8.71 3.32 12.37
N MET A 331 -9.03 4.21 13.29
CA MET A 331 -8.87 5.65 13.06
C MET A 331 -7.38 5.96 12.88
N ALA A 332 -6.99 6.23 11.63
CA ALA A 332 -5.61 6.49 11.24
C ALA A 332 -5.17 7.88 11.71
N MET A 333 -4.04 7.96 12.41
CA MET A 333 -3.45 9.18 12.95
C MET A 333 -2.18 9.51 12.17
N LEU A 334 -2.23 10.48 11.25
CA LEU A 334 -1.08 10.83 10.39
C LEU A 334 -0.29 11.98 11.03
N ILE A 335 0.96 11.71 11.42
CA ILE A 335 1.90 12.73 11.92
C ILE A 335 2.42 13.53 10.73
N GLU A 336 1.81 14.69 10.52
CA GLU A 336 2.15 15.81 9.61
C GLU A 336 3.10 15.44 8.43
N PRO A 337 2.63 14.65 7.44
CA PRO A 337 3.48 14.20 6.34
C PRO A 337 4.00 15.36 5.47
N ARG A 338 5.28 15.30 5.11
CA ARG A 338 5.93 16.20 4.13
C ARG A 338 5.77 15.67 2.71
N TYR A 339 5.86 14.35 2.55
CA TYR A 339 5.81 13.65 1.27
C TYR A 339 4.40 13.12 1.00
N TYR A 340 4.10 12.90 -0.27
CA TYR A 340 2.85 12.30 -0.71
C TYR A 340 3.07 11.16 -1.71
N ASP A 341 2.24 10.13 -1.58
CA ASP A 341 2.03 9.07 -2.56
C ASP A 341 0.98 9.54 -3.60
N PHE A 342 0.83 8.86 -4.73
CA PHE A 342 -0.04 9.34 -5.82
C PHE A 342 -1.50 9.50 -5.39
N PHE A 343 -1.97 8.68 -4.45
CA PHE A 343 -3.35 8.68 -3.96
C PHE A 343 -3.60 9.58 -2.72
N THR A 344 -2.57 9.97 -1.96
CA THR A 344 -2.80 10.61 -0.64
C THR A 344 -3.23 12.06 -0.76
N ARG A 345 -2.86 12.77 -1.83
CA ARG A 345 -3.21 14.18 -2.04
C ARG A 345 -4.71 14.47 -2.15
N SER A 346 -5.55 13.48 -2.46
CA SER A 346 -7.02 13.62 -2.42
C SER A 346 -7.67 13.05 -1.14
N MET A 347 -6.88 12.59 -0.16
CA MET A 347 -7.37 12.35 1.19
C MET A 347 -7.65 13.67 1.93
N VAL A 348 -8.62 13.66 2.84
CA VAL A 348 -9.10 14.85 3.55
C VAL A 348 -9.03 14.62 5.08
N PRO A 349 -8.41 15.54 5.86
CA PRO A 349 -8.36 15.46 7.32
C PRO A 349 -9.78 15.43 7.91
N LEU A 350 -9.98 14.74 9.03
CA LEU A 350 -11.27 14.48 9.70
C LEU A 350 -12.34 13.74 8.87
N LYS A 351 -12.16 13.62 7.55
CA LYS A 351 -12.97 12.75 6.69
C LYS A 351 -12.38 11.33 6.59
N HIS A 352 -11.08 11.19 6.28
CA HIS A 352 -10.43 9.89 6.06
C HIS A 352 -9.33 9.57 7.10
N TYR A 353 -8.83 10.57 7.83
CA TYR A 353 -7.79 10.40 8.85
C TYR A 353 -7.80 11.52 9.88
N TRP A 354 -7.17 11.31 11.04
CA TRP A 354 -6.91 12.31 12.06
C TRP A 354 -5.50 12.91 11.89
N PRO A 355 -5.34 14.24 11.73
CA PRO A 355 -4.02 14.87 11.65
C PRO A 355 -3.39 15.03 13.05
N ILE A 356 -2.09 14.80 13.14
CA ILE A 356 -1.26 15.01 14.35
C ILE A 356 -0.08 15.91 13.95
N SER A 357 0.28 16.92 14.74
CA SER A 357 1.45 17.76 14.47
C SER A 357 2.78 17.05 14.76
N ALA A 358 3.81 17.39 14.00
CA ALA A 358 5.16 16.85 14.22
C ALA A 358 5.82 17.36 15.52
N LYS A 359 5.30 18.43 16.14
CA LYS A 359 5.89 19.09 17.31
C LYS A 359 5.32 18.61 18.64
N ASN A 360 3.99 18.53 18.74
CA ASN A 360 3.29 18.24 20.00
C ASN A 360 2.70 16.82 20.00
N MET A 361 3.31 15.90 19.23
CA MET A 361 2.67 14.65 18.81
C MET A 361 2.14 13.80 19.98
N CYS A 362 2.83 13.73 21.13
CA CYS A 362 2.38 12.92 22.26
C CYS A 362 1.10 13.46 22.90
N GLU A 363 0.99 14.78 23.08
CA GLU A 363 -0.22 15.44 23.57
C GLU A 363 -1.38 15.30 22.58
N GLU A 364 -1.12 15.48 21.28
CA GLU A 364 -2.14 15.39 20.25
C GLU A 364 -2.62 13.94 20.04
N ILE A 365 -1.74 12.95 20.13
CA ILE A 365 -2.11 11.52 20.15
C ILE A 365 -3.00 11.24 21.37
N LYS A 366 -2.59 11.67 22.57
CA LYS A 366 -3.41 11.48 23.77
C LYS A 366 -4.78 12.13 23.63
N PHE A 367 -4.85 13.39 23.21
CA PHE A 367 -6.10 14.11 22.98
C PHE A 367 -7.00 13.38 21.97
N ALA A 368 -6.44 12.87 20.88
CA ALA A 368 -7.19 12.15 19.85
C ALA A 368 -7.69 10.77 20.31
N VAL A 369 -6.93 10.06 21.14
CA VAL A 369 -7.36 8.80 21.77
C VAL A 369 -8.43 9.05 22.84
N ASP A 370 -8.25 10.06 23.69
CA ASP A 370 -9.21 10.43 24.73
C ASP A 370 -10.54 10.89 24.10
N TRP A 371 -10.48 11.73 23.06
CA TRP A 371 -11.65 12.14 22.27
C TRP A 371 -12.32 10.94 21.60
N GLY A 372 -11.56 10.05 20.95
CA GLY A 372 -12.10 8.90 20.24
C GLY A 372 -12.74 7.87 21.16
N ASN A 373 -12.20 7.70 22.38
CA ASN A 373 -12.76 6.79 23.38
C ASN A 373 -14.03 7.36 24.03
N ALA A 374 -14.19 8.69 24.08
CA ALA A 374 -15.45 9.34 24.43
C ALA A 374 -16.46 9.38 23.25
N ASN A 375 -15.99 9.40 22.00
CA ASN A 375 -16.78 9.54 20.77
C ASN A 375 -16.68 8.29 19.88
N VAL A 376 -16.84 7.10 20.49
CA VAL A 376 -16.61 5.77 19.87
C VAL A 376 -17.15 5.67 18.45
N GLU A 377 -18.39 6.08 18.21
CA GLU A 377 -19.05 5.92 16.90
C GLU A 377 -18.52 6.91 15.85
N LYS A 378 -18.08 8.11 16.26
CA LYS A 378 -17.44 9.08 15.36
C LYS A 378 -16.02 8.64 14.98
N ALA A 379 -15.30 8.02 15.91
CA ALA A 379 -13.98 7.44 15.66
C ALA A 379 -14.05 6.17 14.79
N GLU A 380 -15.00 5.27 15.06
CA GLU A 380 -15.31 4.10 14.23
C GLU A 380 -15.66 4.51 12.79
N ALA A 381 -16.56 5.49 12.63
CA ALA A 381 -16.92 6.02 11.32
C ALA A 381 -15.77 6.74 10.60
N LEU A 382 -14.84 7.39 11.33
CA LEU A 382 -13.64 8.00 10.73
C LEU A 382 -12.65 6.93 10.24
N GLY A 383 -12.38 5.91 11.04
CA GLY A 383 -11.54 4.78 10.63
C GLY A 383 -12.11 4.05 9.42
N LYS A 384 -13.42 3.79 9.41
CA LYS A 384 -14.14 3.15 8.29
C LYS A 384 -14.12 3.99 7.00
N ARG A 385 -14.27 5.31 7.07
CA ARG A 385 -14.10 6.19 5.89
C ARG A 385 -12.66 6.22 5.36
N GLY A 386 -11.67 5.99 6.23
CA GLY A 386 -10.27 5.84 5.84
C GLY A 386 -10.04 4.56 5.04
N SER A 387 -10.47 3.42 5.57
CA SER A 387 -10.35 2.12 4.90
C SER A 387 -11.18 2.04 3.62
N ASP A 388 -12.41 2.57 3.61
CA ASP A 388 -13.26 2.63 2.42
C ASP A 388 -12.60 3.42 1.28
N TYR A 389 -11.90 4.52 1.57
CA TYR A 389 -11.12 5.22 0.55
C TYR A 389 -10.11 4.29 -0.14
N MET A 390 -9.41 3.43 0.62
CA MET A 390 -8.46 2.45 0.08
C MET A 390 -9.17 1.33 -0.70
N VAL A 391 -10.25 0.76 -0.16
CA VAL A 391 -11.01 -0.34 -0.77
C VAL A 391 -11.66 0.10 -2.08
N GLU A 392 -12.23 1.30 -2.12
CA GLU A 392 -13.01 1.79 -3.26
C GLU A 392 -12.12 2.36 -4.37
N ASN A 393 -11.13 3.18 -4.00
CA ASN A 393 -10.36 4.01 -4.94
C ASN A 393 -8.99 3.42 -5.30
N LEU A 394 -8.40 2.56 -4.46
CA LEU A 394 -7.04 2.05 -4.66
C LEU A 394 -7.00 0.60 -5.21
N LYS A 395 -8.08 0.16 -5.86
CA LYS A 395 -8.16 -1.15 -6.55
C LYS A 395 -7.08 -1.25 -7.62
N MET A 396 -6.56 -2.44 -7.92
CA MET A 396 -5.48 -2.61 -8.91
C MET A 396 -5.85 -2.06 -10.31
N LYS A 397 -7.12 -2.12 -10.74
CA LYS A 397 -7.56 -1.41 -11.97
C LYS A 397 -7.29 0.09 -11.90
N PHE A 398 -7.55 0.76 -10.77
CA PHE A 398 -7.26 2.20 -10.63
C PHE A 398 -5.76 2.51 -10.39
N VAL A 399 -4.95 1.52 -10.00
CA VAL A 399 -3.48 1.64 -10.03
C VAL A 399 -3.00 1.62 -11.49
N TYR A 400 -3.42 0.62 -12.27
CA TYR A 400 -3.08 0.53 -13.70
C TYR A 400 -3.66 1.69 -14.52
N ASP A 401 -4.90 2.12 -14.27
CA ASP A 401 -5.50 3.26 -14.97
C ASP A 401 -4.77 4.57 -14.62
N TYR A 402 -4.23 4.72 -13.40
CA TYR A 402 -3.41 5.88 -13.04
C TYR A 402 -2.09 5.87 -13.82
N MET A 403 -1.41 4.71 -13.88
CA MET A 403 -0.19 4.55 -14.70
C MET A 403 -0.47 4.81 -16.19
N PHE A 404 -1.60 4.30 -16.71
CA PHE A 404 -2.06 4.53 -18.08
C PHE A 404 -2.17 6.02 -18.37
N HIS A 405 -2.92 6.76 -17.55
CA HIS A 405 -3.13 8.20 -17.78
C HIS A 405 -1.86 8.99 -17.59
N LEU A 406 -1.08 8.73 -16.54
CA LEU A 406 0.18 9.43 -16.28
C LEU A 406 1.16 9.28 -17.44
N LEU A 407 1.41 8.05 -17.90
CA LEU A 407 2.28 7.77 -19.05
C LEU A 407 1.73 8.36 -20.35
N THR A 408 0.41 8.31 -20.56
CA THR A 408 -0.25 8.84 -21.77
C THR A 408 -0.25 10.37 -21.83
N GLN A 409 -0.41 11.07 -20.71
CA GLN A 409 -0.27 12.54 -20.69
C GLN A 409 1.21 12.94 -20.81
N TYR A 410 2.11 12.23 -20.14
CA TYR A 410 3.55 12.45 -20.22
C TYR A 410 4.07 12.35 -21.66
N ALA A 411 3.69 11.30 -22.39
CA ALA A 411 4.12 11.09 -23.78
C ALA A 411 3.74 12.27 -24.70
N LYS A 412 2.56 12.90 -24.50
CA LYS A 412 2.12 14.08 -25.27
C LYS A 412 2.99 15.32 -25.05
N LEU A 413 3.74 15.38 -23.95
CA LEU A 413 4.65 16.49 -23.66
C LEU A 413 6.01 16.29 -24.33
N MET A 414 6.38 15.07 -24.73
CA MET A 414 7.65 14.80 -25.42
C MET A 414 7.77 15.57 -26.75
N ARG A 415 8.96 16.07 -27.05
CA ARG A 415 9.31 16.85 -28.25
C ARG A 415 10.43 16.19 -29.07
N PHE A 416 10.55 14.88 -28.95
CA PHE A 416 11.52 14.02 -29.63
C PHE A 416 10.90 12.63 -29.83
N LYS A 417 11.35 11.88 -30.85
CA LYS A 417 10.95 10.47 -30.99
C LYS A 417 11.72 9.62 -29.96
N PRO A 418 11.05 8.69 -29.26
CA PRO A 418 11.69 7.65 -28.46
C PRO A 418 12.71 6.82 -29.24
N THR A 419 13.79 6.44 -28.57
CA THR A 419 14.89 5.63 -29.10
C THR A 419 15.40 4.66 -28.04
N ILE A 420 15.61 3.40 -28.39
CA ILE A 420 16.18 2.38 -27.49
C ILE A 420 17.68 2.69 -27.27
N PRO A 421 18.14 2.89 -26.01
CA PRO A 421 19.56 3.02 -25.71
C PRO A 421 20.33 1.74 -26.05
N LYS A 422 21.59 1.86 -26.47
CA LYS A 422 22.44 0.72 -26.86
C LYS A 422 22.67 -0.28 -25.71
N GLU A 423 22.66 0.21 -24.48
CA GLU A 423 22.84 -0.55 -23.24
C GLU A 423 21.51 -1.00 -22.61
N ALA A 424 20.37 -0.78 -23.26
CA ALA A 424 19.06 -1.21 -22.78
C ALA A 424 18.75 -2.67 -23.12
N VAL A 425 18.06 -3.35 -22.21
CA VAL A 425 17.64 -4.76 -22.36
C VAL A 425 16.12 -4.85 -22.42
N GLU A 426 15.59 -5.69 -23.31
CA GLU A 426 14.16 -5.98 -23.39
C GLU A 426 13.66 -6.71 -22.13
N ILE A 427 12.57 -6.20 -21.56
CA ILE A 427 11.90 -6.83 -20.41
C ILE A 427 10.59 -7.47 -20.83
N CYS A 428 10.36 -8.68 -20.34
CA CYS A 428 9.19 -9.50 -20.63
C CYS A 428 8.96 -10.50 -19.49
N TYR A 429 7.79 -11.15 -19.49
CA TYR A 429 7.37 -12.03 -18.40
C TYR A 429 8.34 -13.19 -18.21
N GLU A 430 8.79 -13.81 -19.30
CA GLU A 430 9.71 -14.95 -19.29
C GLU A 430 11.08 -14.56 -18.73
N ASN A 431 11.69 -13.49 -19.24
CA ASN A 431 13.00 -12.99 -18.79
C ASN A 431 12.98 -12.60 -17.29
N MET A 432 11.89 -11.97 -16.82
CA MET A 432 11.77 -11.53 -15.42
C MET A 432 11.36 -12.63 -14.44
N ALA A 433 10.47 -13.55 -14.81
CA ALA A 433 9.90 -14.52 -13.88
C ALA A 433 10.48 -15.94 -14.01
N CYS A 434 10.96 -16.38 -15.18
CA CYS A 434 11.42 -17.75 -15.35
C CYS A 434 12.76 -18.06 -14.65
N PRO A 435 13.81 -17.22 -14.72
CA PRO A 435 15.08 -17.45 -14.01
C PRO A 435 14.97 -17.39 -12.48
N ILE A 436 13.96 -16.68 -11.98
CA ILE A 436 13.80 -16.38 -10.54
C ILE A 436 13.08 -17.52 -9.81
N ASN A 437 13.39 -17.71 -8.52
CA ASN A 437 12.84 -18.77 -7.69
C ASN A 437 12.40 -18.26 -6.30
N GLY A 438 11.68 -19.09 -5.56
CA GLY A 438 11.25 -18.79 -4.18
C GLY A 438 10.20 -17.65 -4.10
N ILE A 439 10.27 -16.87 -3.01
CA ILE A 439 9.27 -15.84 -2.69
C ILE A 439 9.10 -14.80 -3.81
N ILE A 440 10.18 -14.40 -4.48
CA ILE A 440 10.10 -13.41 -5.58
C ILE A 440 9.25 -13.97 -6.72
N LYS A 441 9.54 -15.20 -7.20
CA LYS A 441 8.76 -15.86 -8.26
C LYS A 441 7.29 -15.98 -7.87
N SER A 442 7.02 -16.33 -6.61
CA SER A 442 5.65 -16.42 -6.08
C SER A 442 4.89 -15.09 -6.13
N LEU A 443 5.55 -13.97 -5.81
CA LEU A 443 4.94 -12.64 -5.82
C LEU A 443 4.74 -12.10 -7.24
N LEU A 444 5.68 -12.35 -8.16
CA LEU A 444 5.52 -12.01 -9.58
C LEU A 444 4.32 -12.76 -10.17
N ILE A 445 4.24 -14.08 -9.96
CA ILE A 445 3.10 -14.89 -10.45
C ILE A 445 1.77 -14.50 -9.78
N GLU A 446 1.75 -14.21 -8.47
CA GLU A 446 0.54 -13.78 -7.77
C GLU A 446 0.04 -12.39 -8.22
N SER A 447 0.92 -11.52 -8.71
CA SER A 447 0.58 -10.20 -9.24
C SER A 447 0.38 -10.17 -10.77
N MET A 448 0.37 -11.33 -11.43
CA MET A 448 0.33 -11.42 -12.89
C MET A 448 -1.08 -11.15 -13.44
N VAL A 449 -1.19 -10.20 -14.37
CA VAL A 449 -2.40 -9.94 -15.14
C VAL A 449 -2.62 -11.10 -16.13
N ASN A 450 -3.72 -11.82 -16.02
CA ASN A 450 -3.93 -13.05 -16.80
C ASN A 450 -4.44 -12.82 -18.23
N SER A 451 -5.16 -11.73 -18.50
CA SER A 451 -5.70 -11.36 -19.81
C SER A 451 -5.67 -9.84 -20.02
N SER A 452 -5.94 -9.39 -21.24
CA SER A 452 -6.39 -8.02 -21.52
C SER A 452 -7.63 -7.66 -20.68
N SER A 453 -7.86 -6.36 -20.46
CA SER A 453 -9.13 -5.90 -19.88
C SER A 453 -10.26 -5.94 -20.92
N GLY A 454 -11.46 -6.37 -20.52
CA GLY A 454 -12.66 -6.17 -21.34
C GLY A 454 -13.19 -4.73 -21.32
N THR A 455 -12.70 -3.89 -20.40
CA THR A 455 -13.14 -2.49 -20.23
C THR A 455 -11.99 -1.53 -20.49
N PRO A 456 -12.22 -0.35 -21.08
CA PRO A 456 -11.18 0.68 -21.21
C PRO A 456 -10.71 1.21 -19.83
N PRO A 457 -9.59 1.96 -19.79
CA PRO A 457 -9.23 2.77 -18.63
C PRO A 457 -10.36 3.72 -18.22
N CYS A 458 -10.48 4.01 -16.92
CA CYS A 458 -11.45 4.97 -16.40
C CYS A 458 -11.30 6.37 -17.05
N THR A 459 -12.37 7.17 -17.03
CA THR A 459 -12.33 8.55 -17.54
C THR A 459 -11.62 9.45 -16.54
N MET A 460 -10.44 9.96 -16.89
CA MET A 460 -9.70 10.87 -16.02
C MET A 460 -10.43 12.22 -15.87
N PRO A 461 -10.65 12.72 -14.64
CA PRO A 461 -11.26 14.03 -14.42
C PRO A 461 -10.38 15.19 -14.97
N PRO A 462 -11.01 16.32 -15.37
CA PRO A 462 -10.30 17.50 -15.83
C PRO A 462 -9.47 18.15 -14.70
N PRO A 463 -8.45 18.97 -15.04
CA PRO A 463 -7.66 19.70 -14.05
C PRO A 463 -8.53 20.57 -13.14
N TYR A 464 -8.03 20.87 -11.95
CA TYR A 464 -8.67 21.85 -11.07
C TYR A 464 -8.61 23.25 -11.71
N LYS A 465 -9.68 24.04 -11.52
CA LYS A 465 -9.57 25.50 -11.68
C LYS A 465 -8.63 26.04 -10.58
N PRO A 466 -7.82 27.09 -10.82
CA PRO A 466 -6.89 27.62 -9.82
C PRO A 466 -7.55 27.98 -8.48
N GLU A 467 -8.78 28.50 -8.55
CA GLU A 467 -9.59 28.88 -7.39
C GLU A 467 -10.02 27.64 -6.60
N ALA A 468 -10.57 26.62 -7.28
CA ALA A 468 -11.01 25.37 -6.66
C ALA A 468 -9.85 24.57 -6.05
N LEU A 469 -8.66 24.62 -6.66
CA LEU A 469 -7.44 24.03 -6.08
C LEU A 469 -7.03 24.76 -4.79
N LYS A 470 -7.07 26.09 -4.80
CA LYS A 470 -6.77 26.93 -3.63
C LYS A 470 -7.78 26.71 -2.51
N GLU A 471 -9.07 26.60 -2.83
CA GLU A 471 -10.15 26.28 -1.88
C GLU A 471 -9.95 24.90 -1.24
N LEU A 472 -9.69 23.86 -2.04
CA LEU A 472 -9.41 22.50 -1.55
C LEU A 472 -8.19 22.45 -0.62
N LEU A 473 -7.13 23.19 -0.93
CA LEU A 473 -5.95 23.28 -0.07
C LEU A 473 -6.28 24.05 1.23
N GLN A 474 -7.00 25.16 1.14
CA GLN A 474 -7.36 25.97 2.29
C GLN A 474 -8.34 25.25 3.24
N GLU A 475 -9.26 24.45 2.70
CA GLU A 475 -10.16 23.59 3.49
C GLU A 475 -9.35 22.59 4.34
N LYS A 476 -8.37 21.90 3.74
CA LYS A 476 -7.50 20.95 4.45
C LYS A 476 -6.67 21.63 5.55
N GLU A 477 -6.10 22.80 5.25
CA GLU A 477 -5.39 23.61 6.27
C GLU A 477 -6.32 24.02 7.42
N ASN A 478 -7.57 24.41 7.11
CA ASN A 478 -8.57 24.77 8.12
C ASN A 478 -8.99 23.57 8.99
N LEU A 479 -9.20 22.39 8.41
CA LEU A 479 -9.52 21.15 9.13
C LEU A 479 -8.35 20.72 10.05
N ILE A 480 -7.11 20.83 9.58
CA ILE A 480 -5.91 20.61 10.42
C ILE A 480 -5.84 21.64 11.55
N LYS A 481 -6.17 22.91 11.28
CA LYS A 481 -6.19 23.99 12.28
C LYS A 481 -7.26 23.78 13.36
N GLN A 482 -8.44 23.24 13.03
CA GLN A 482 -9.48 22.88 14.01
C GLN A 482 -8.95 21.88 15.03
N VAL A 483 -8.28 20.81 14.58
CA VAL A 483 -7.65 19.81 15.47
C VAL A 483 -6.55 20.43 16.32
N LYS A 484 -5.62 21.19 15.71
CA LYS A 484 -4.51 21.85 16.43
C LYS A 484 -4.97 22.90 17.46
N THR A 485 -6.16 23.47 17.29
CA THR A 485 -6.80 24.41 18.25
C THR A 485 -7.77 23.72 19.21
N ARG A 486 -7.93 22.39 19.11
CA ARG A 486 -8.88 21.55 19.88
C ARG A 486 -10.35 21.98 19.73
N VAL A 487 -10.69 22.76 18.69
CA VAL A 487 -12.06 23.19 18.35
C VAL A 487 -12.76 22.10 17.54
N MET A 488 -12.96 20.95 18.18
CA MET A 488 -13.74 19.84 17.62
C MET A 488 -15.23 20.11 17.84
N SER A 489 -15.98 20.25 16.75
CA SER A 489 -17.45 20.43 16.83
C SER A 489 -18.11 19.16 17.38
N ASN A 490 -19.02 19.31 18.35
CA ASN A 490 -19.74 18.17 18.94
C ASN A 490 -20.85 17.60 18.03
N ASN A 491 -21.22 18.30 16.96
CA ASN A 491 -22.21 17.89 15.95
C ASN A 491 -21.85 16.54 15.32
#